data_AF-A0AAV4CC38-F1
#
_entry.id   AF-A0AAV4CC38-F1
#
_cell.length_a   1.000
_cell.length_b   1.000
_cell.length_c   1.000
_cell.angle_alpha   90.00
_cell.angle_beta   90.00
_cell.angle_gamma   90.00
#
_symmetry.space_group_name_H-M   'P 1'
#
loop_
_entity.id
_entity.type
_entity.pdbx_description
1 polymer ?
#
loop_
_entity_poly.entity_id
_entity_poly.type
_entity_poly.pdbx_seq_one_letter_code
_entity_poly.pdbx_strand_id
1 'polypeptide(L)'
;MRPFPRRGLDNVRRIYNYRHSRARRTIEFAFGVLMGKCSVLKTTLNMLPENAIKVVLACCVLHNFVRRREGLSLDNIESNEIDNSCFQMEGNTSATIGRPGKQALDIRDEFAEL
;
A
#
# COMPACT_ATOMS: atom_id res chain seq x y z
N MET A 1 6.94 5.73 3.64
CA MET A 1 7.34 7.09 3.22
C MET A 1 6.33 8.09 3.77
N ARG A 2 6.73 9.31 4.11
CA ARG A 2 5.82 10.31 4.70
C ARG A 2 5.22 11.19 3.59
N PRO A 3 3.89 11.32 3.46
CA PRO A 3 3.30 12.25 2.50
C PRO A 3 3.61 13.71 2.86
N PHE A 4 3.44 14.64 1.91
CA PHE A 4 3.56 16.07 2.19
C PHE A 4 2.49 16.51 3.20
N PRO A 5 2.84 17.44 4.12
CA PRO A 5 1.87 18.02 5.03
C PRO A 5 0.76 18.72 4.25
N ARG A 6 -0.47 18.67 4.78
CA ARG A 6 -1.65 19.20 4.09
C ARG A 6 -1.73 20.73 4.01
N ARG A 7 -0.94 21.44 4.82
CA ARG A 7 -0.90 22.90 4.84
C ARG A 7 0.05 23.40 3.74
N GLY A 8 -0.41 24.28 2.86
CA GLY A 8 0.40 24.84 1.78
C GLY A 8 0.77 23.83 0.69
N LEU A 9 -0.16 22.96 0.31
CA LEU A 9 0.02 21.99 -0.78
C LEU A 9 0.00 22.69 -2.15
N ASP A 10 1.15 22.70 -2.80
CA ASP A 10 1.25 23.00 -4.22
C ASP A 10 0.70 21.84 -5.08
N ASN A 11 0.38 22.11 -6.35
CA ASN A 11 -0.30 21.14 -7.22
C ASN A 11 0.51 19.84 -7.40
N VAL A 12 1.83 19.97 -7.57
CA VAL A 12 2.77 18.84 -7.68
C VAL A 12 2.72 17.94 -6.44
N ARG A 13 2.77 18.55 -5.25
CA ARG A 13 2.71 17.84 -3.96
C ARG A 13 1.36 17.17 -3.74
N ARG A 14 0.27 17.75 -4.26
CA ARG A 14 -1.07 17.16 -4.22
C ARG A 14 -1.15 15.91 -5.10
N ILE A 15 -0.63 15.97 -6.33
CA ILE A 15 -0.58 14.83 -7.25
C ILE A 15 0.27 13.70 -6.66
N TYR A 16 1.44 14.03 -6.10
CA TYR A 16 2.26 13.06 -5.40
C TYR A 16 1.50 12.39 -4.24
N ASN A 17 0.88 13.17 -3.36
CA ASN A 17 0.11 12.61 -2.23
C ASN A 17 -1.02 11.69 -2.69
N TYR A 18 -1.71 12.05 -3.79
CA TYR A 18 -2.73 11.20 -4.39
C TYR A 18 -2.15 9.87 -4.91
N ARG A 19 -1.08 9.91 -5.69
CA ARG A 19 -0.38 8.71 -6.19
C ARG A 19 0.10 7.83 -5.04
N HIS A 20 0.67 8.44 -4.01
CA HIS A 20 1.14 7.76 -2.80
C HIS A 20 -0.01 7.05 -2.07
N SER A 21 -1.12 7.74 -1.84
CA SER A 21 -2.32 7.14 -1.23
C SER A 21 -2.92 6.03 -2.08
N ARG A 22 -2.97 6.19 -3.40
CA ARG A 22 -3.46 5.16 -4.34
C ARG A 22 -2.61 3.89 -4.28
N ALA A 23 -1.28 4.04 -4.33
CA ALA A 23 -0.36 2.91 -4.21
C ALA A 23 -0.51 2.18 -2.87
N ARG A 24 -0.60 2.93 -1.76
CA ARG A 24 -0.83 2.36 -0.42
C ARG A 24 -2.14 1.57 -0.37
N ARG A 25 -3.24 2.13 -0.89
CA ARG A 25 -4.55 1.47 -0.93
C ARG A 25 -4.49 0.13 -1.65
N THR A 26 -3.85 0.07 -2.82
CA THR A 26 -3.69 -1.18 -3.58
C THR A 26 -2.91 -2.23 -2.79
N ILE A 27 -1.82 -1.82 -2.14
CA ILE A 27 -0.97 -2.72 -1.34
C ILE A 27 -1.73 -3.23 -0.10
N GLU A 28 -2.39 -2.35 0.66
CA GLU A 28 -3.17 -2.72 1.83
C GLU A 28 -4.34 -3.65 1.49
N PHE A 29 -5.04 -3.37 0.39
CA PHE A 29 -6.11 -4.24 -0.09
C PHE A 29 -5.58 -5.64 -0.44
N ALA A 30 -4.46 -5.74 -1.16
CA ALA A 30 -3.84 -7.02 -1.50
C ALA A 30 -3.43 -7.81 -0.24
N PHE A 31 -2.81 -7.14 0.74
CA PHE A 31 -2.46 -7.77 2.01
C PHE A 31 -3.69 -8.18 2.83
N GLY A 32 -4.75 -7.39 2.82
CA GLY A 32 -6.01 -7.73 3.49
C GLY A 32 -6.63 -9.01 2.92
N VAL A 33 -6.68 -9.14 1.60
CA VAL A 33 -7.16 -10.36 0.93
C VAL A 33 -6.24 -11.54 1.24
N LEU A 34 -4.91 -11.34 1.19
CA LEU A 34 -3.93 -12.38 1.46
C LEU A 34 -4.04 -12.92 2.89
N MET A 35 -4.11 -12.03 3.89
CA MET A 35 -4.30 -12.42 5.30
C MET A 35 -5.68 -13.05 5.53
N GLY A 36 -6.71 -12.63 4.78
CA GLY A 36 -8.03 -13.25 4.79
C GLY A 36 -7.99 -14.74 4.46
N LYS A 37 -7.27 -15.11 3.40
CA LYS A 37 -7.15 -16.49 2.91
C LYS A 37 -6.04 -17.30 3.62
N CYS A 38 -4.93 -16.66 3.98
CA CYS A 38 -3.77 -17.31 4.59
C CYS A 38 -3.70 -17.01 6.10
N SER A 39 -4.44 -17.78 6.90
CA SER A 39 -4.51 -17.61 8.36
C SER A 39 -3.14 -17.67 9.05
N VAL A 40 -2.17 -18.38 8.47
CA VAL A 40 -0.78 -18.46 8.97
C VAL A 40 -0.12 -17.09 9.15
N LEU A 41 -0.50 -16.09 8.33
CA LEU A 41 0.08 -14.75 8.39
C LEU A 41 -0.55 -13.84 9.46
N LYS A 42 -1.67 -14.26 10.08
CA LYS A 42 -2.35 -13.50 11.14
C LYS A 42 -1.73 -13.73 12.52
N THR A 43 -0.98 -14.81 12.68
CA THR A 43 -0.37 -15.19 13.96
C THR A 43 1.13 -14.90 13.92
N THR A 44 1.75 -14.74 15.09
CA THR A 44 3.21 -14.65 15.21
C THR A 44 3.86 -15.91 14.64
N LEU A 45 4.68 -15.73 13.62
CA LEU A 45 5.46 -16.80 13.00
C LEU A 45 6.62 -17.18 13.93
N ASN A 46 6.45 -18.23 14.74
CA ASN A 46 7.51 -18.76 15.60
C ASN A 46 8.50 -19.63 14.79
N MET A 47 9.18 -19.01 13.82
CA MET A 47 10.12 -19.68 12.92
C MET A 47 11.30 -18.76 12.59
N LEU A 48 12.39 -19.34 12.09
CA LEU A 48 13.53 -18.58 11.60
C LEU A 48 13.12 -17.65 10.44
N PRO A 49 13.74 -16.46 10.29
CA PRO A 49 13.37 -15.49 9.26
C PRO A 49 13.43 -16.07 7.84
N GLU A 50 14.38 -16.96 7.58
CA GLU A 50 14.52 -17.68 6.30
C GLU A 50 13.28 -18.54 5.97
N ASN A 51 12.69 -19.17 6.99
CA ASN A 51 11.49 -19.98 6.83
C ASN A 51 10.24 -19.09 6.69
N ALA A 52 10.19 -17.98 7.42
CA ALA A 52 9.11 -16.99 7.29
C ALA A 52 9.04 -16.43 5.87
N ILE A 53 10.19 -16.13 5.25
CA ILE A 53 10.26 -15.69 3.85
C ILE A 53 9.67 -16.75 2.91
N LYS A 54 10.04 -18.02 3.07
CA LYS A 54 9.50 -19.13 2.27
C LYS A 54 7.99 -19.28 2.42
N VAL A 55 7.47 -19.16 3.65
CA VAL A 55 6.02 -19.22 3.93
C VAL A 55 5.29 -18.09 3.22
N VAL A 56 5.77 -16.85 3.32
CA VAL A 56 5.17 -15.70 2.64
C VAL A 56 5.17 -15.89 1.12
N LEU A 57 6.28 -16.34 0.54
CA LEU A 57 6.38 -16.62 -0.90
C LEU A 57 5.41 -17.73 -1.32
N ALA A 58 5.30 -18.81 -0.54
CA ALA A 58 4.35 -19.88 -0.80
C ALA A 58 2.89 -19.38 -0.75
N CYS A 59 2.55 -18.50 0.20
CA CYS A 59 1.23 -17.87 0.26
C CYS A 59 0.94 -17.03 -1.00
N CYS A 60 1.91 -16.25 -1.48
CA CYS A 60 1.77 -15.46 -2.71
C CYS A 60 1.56 -16.34 -3.95
N VAL A 61 2.37 -17.41 -4.09
CA VAL A 61 2.24 -18.36 -5.21
C VAL A 61 0.89 -19.08 -5.17
N LEU A 62 0.48 -19.56 -3.99
CA LEU A 62 -0.80 -20.24 -3.80
C LEU A 62 -1.97 -19.30 -4.10
N HIS A 63 -1.91 -18.05 -3.65
CA HIS A 63 -2.91 -17.04 -3.95
C HIS A 63 -3.06 -16.82 -5.46
N ASN A 64 -1.94 -16.68 -6.17
CA ASN A 64 -1.93 -16.50 -7.63
C ASN A 64 -2.47 -17.74 -8.35
N PHE A 65 -2.12 -18.95 -7.88
CA PHE A 65 -2.61 -20.20 -8.44
C PHE A 65 -4.13 -20.36 -8.30
N VAL A 66 -4.66 -20.10 -7.10
CA VAL A 66 -6.10 -20.17 -6.83
C VAL A 66 -6.85 -19.14 -7.69
N ARG A 67 -6.36 -17.89 -7.76
CA ARG A 67 -6.97 -16.86 -8.62
C ARG A 67 -7.02 -17.26 -10.09
N ARG A 68 -5.94 -17.88 -10.60
CA ARG A 68 -5.88 -18.38 -11.98
C ARG A 68 -6.85 -19.52 -12.23
N ARG A 69 -7.06 -20.41 -11.25
CA ARG A 69 -8.01 -21.53 -11.34
C ARG A 69 -9.48 -21.09 -11.24
N GLU A 70 -9.76 -20.07 -10.44
CA GLU A 70 -11.11 -19.49 -10.27
C GLU A 70 -11.56 -18.61 -11.45
N GLY A 71 -10.73 -18.48 -12.51
CA GLY A 71 -11.06 -17.65 -13.67
C GLY A 71 -11.07 -16.15 -13.38
N LEU A 72 -10.59 -15.72 -12.21
CA LEU A 72 -10.43 -14.33 -11.83
C LEU A 72 -9.19 -13.76 -12.53
N SER A 73 -9.31 -13.52 -13.84
CA SER A 73 -8.29 -12.85 -14.65
C SER A 73 -7.86 -11.54 -14.00
N LEU A 74 -6.58 -11.18 -14.16
CA LEU A 74 -6.01 -9.92 -13.65
C LEU A 74 -6.78 -8.70 -14.19
N ASP A 75 -7.48 -8.88 -15.30
CA ASP A 75 -8.29 -7.89 -16.01
C ASP A 75 -9.47 -7.38 -15.18
N ASN A 76 -9.98 -8.14 -14.20
CA ASN A 76 -11.10 -7.71 -13.35
C ASN A 76 -10.70 -6.71 -12.24
N ILE A 77 -9.42 -6.33 -12.13
CA ILE A 77 -8.95 -5.32 -11.17
C ILE A 77 -8.90 -3.92 -11.83
N GLU A 78 -9.03 -3.81 -13.15
CA GLU A 78 -9.01 -2.51 -13.84
C GLU A 78 -10.35 -1.74 -13.82
N SER A 79 -11.46 -2.34 -13.37
CA SER A 79 -12.78 -1.70 -13.44
C SER A 79 -13.23 -0.93 -12.19
N ASN A 80 -12.35 -0.62 -11.24
CA ASN A 80 -12.70 0.45 -10.28
C ASN A 80 -12.48 1.79 -10.98
N GLU A 81 -13.42 2.08 -11.88
CA GLU A 81 -13.65 3.38 -12.47
C GLU A 81 -13.50 4.46 -11.40
N ILE A 82 -12.76 5.50 -11.82
CA ILE A 82 -12.74 6.87 -11.37
C ILE A 82 -13.89 7.19 -10.39
N ASP A 83 -13.71 6.88 -9.11
CA ASP A 83 -14.48 7.59 -8.10
C ASP A 83 -13.66 8.81 -7.68
N ASN A 84 -13.99 9.92 -8.34
CA ASN A 84 -13.58 11.27 -7.97
C ASN A 84 -14.08 11.68 -6.57
N SER A 85 -14.73 10.79 -5.81
CA SER A 85 -15.28 11.09 -4.47
C SER A 85 -14.26 11.23 -3.35
N CYS A 86 -12.96 10.98 -3.54
CA CYS A 86 -11.94 11.34 -2.54
C CYS A 86 -11.53 12.82 -2.61
N PHE A 87 -12.46 13.70 -2.98
CA PHE A 87 -12.38 15.14 -2.73
C PHE A 87 -13.01 15.48 -1.38
N GLN A 88 -12.63 14.75 -0.34
CA GLN A 88 -12.76 15.15 1.06
C GLN A 88 -11.94 14.19 1.92
N MET A 89 -10.87 14.72 2.50
CA MET A 89 -10.20 14.07 3.62
C MET A 89 -10.26 15.07 4.76
N GLU A 90 -11.40 15.11 5.44
CA GLU A 90 -11.44 15.50 6.83
C GLU A 90 -10.98 14.30 7.66
N GLY A 91 -9.92 14.51 8.43
CA GLY A 91 -9.27 13.43 9.17
C GLY A 91 -7.97 13.93 9.77
N ASN A 92 -8.07 14.49 10.97
CA ASN A 92 -6.97 14.88 11.83
C ASN A 92 -5.95 13.73 11.96
N THR A 93 -4.80 13.85 11.30
CA THR A 93 -3.62 13.03 11.60
C THR A 93 -2.57 13.88 12.30
N SER A 94 -2.93 14.40 13.48
CA SER A 94 -1.96 14.77 14.51
C SER A 94 -1.44 13.49 15.17
N ALA A 95 -0.82 12.61 14.39
CA ALA A 95 -0.03 11.52 14.93
C ALA A 95 1.42 12.01 15.01
N THR A 96 1.93 12.16 16.23
CA THR A 96 3.30 12.55 16.59
C THR A 96 4.28 11.46 16.18
N ILE A 97 4.40 11.22 14.87
CA ILE A 97 5.43 10.38 14.27
C ILE A 97 6.69 11.24 14.23
N GLY A 98 7.78 10.77 14.84
CA GLY A 98 9.04 11.50 15.01
C GLY A 98 9.54 12.18 13.73
N ARG A 99 10.40 13.21 13.90
CA ARG A 99 10.96 13.97 12.77
C ARG A 99 11.63 13.02 11.77
N PRO A 100 11.20 13.00 10.50
CA PRO A 100 11.87 12.19 9.48
C PRO A 100 13.30 12.70 9.26
N GLY A 101 14.24 11.79 9.01
CA GLY A 101 15.60 12.16 8.63
C GLY A 101 15.63 12.92 7.30
N LYS A 102 16.64 13.76 7.10
CA LYS A 102 16.78 14.62 5.91
C LYS A 102 16.76 13.82 4.61
N GLN A 103 17.51 12.71 4.55
CA GLN A 103 17.53 11.80 3.40
C GLN A 103 16.13 11.30 2.99
N ALA A 104 15.27 11.02 3.97
CA ALA A 104 13.91 10.53 3.69
C ALA A 104 13.00 11.62 3.10
N LEU A 105 13.30 12.89 3.38
CA LEU A 105 12.62 14.02 2.76
C LEU A 105 13.15 14.26 1.35
N ASP A 106 14.47 14.20 1.17
CA ASP A 106 15.12 14.41 -0.14
C ASP A 106 14.60 13.40 -1.17
N ILE A 107 14.53 12.11 -0.80
CA ILE A 107 13.97 11.05 -1.67
C ILE A 107 12.50 11.33 -1.99
N ARG A 108 11.70 11.79 -1.01
CA ARG A 108 10.28 12.12 -1.25
C ARG A 108 10.14 13.25 -2.27
N ASP A 109 10.99 14.26 -2.14
CA ASP A 109 10.96 15.44 -2.99
C ASP A 109 11.40 15.07 -4.42
N GLU A 110 12.42 14.21 -4.58
CA GLU A 110 12.82 13.62 -5.86
C GLU A 110 11.65 12.87 -6.54
N PHE A 111 10.93 12.00 -5.81
CA PHE A 111 9.76 11.31 -6.36
C PHE A 111 8.57 12.23 -6.64
N ALA A 112 8.52 13.43 -6.07
CA ALA A 112 7.45 14.38 -6.31
C ALA A 112 7.63 15.12 -7.65
N GLU A 113 8.87 15.21 -8.15
CA GLU A 113 9.20 15.87 -9.41
C GLU A 113 9.04 14.96 -10.65
N LEU A 114 8.81 13.65 -10.45
CA LEU A 114 8.51 12.65 -11.49
C LEU A 114 7.03 12.63 -11.91
#